data_AF-F8F390-F1
#
_entry.id   AF-F8F390-F1
#
_cell.length_a   1.000
_cell.length_b   1.000
_cell.length_c   1.000
_cell.angle_alpha   90.00
_cell.angle_beta   90.00
_cell.angle_gamma   90.00
#
_symmetry.space_group_name_H-M   'P 1'
#
loop_
_entity.id
_entity.type
_entity.pdbx_description
1 polymer ?
#
loop_
_entity_poly.entity_id
_entity_poly.type
_entity_poly.pdbx_seq_one_letter_code
_entity_poly.pdbx_strand_id
1 'polypeptide(L)'
;MQTYYKTEYIFNANGTVIYKRYESNTGTYNDPTSTDSGTYTYSNGTMTVTDMQENNGAYKISILNNKYLILGNETSPSFWAYLKQ
;
A
#
# COMPACT_ATOMS: atom_id res chain seq x y z
N MET A 1 10.43 18.21 15.88
CA MET A 1 10.73 18.08 14.44
C MET A 1 9.56 17.36 13.81
N GLN A 2 9.12 17.78 12.62
CA GLN A 2 8.06 17.08 11.88
C GLN A 2 8.69 15.87 11.18
N THR A 3 8.07 14.70 11.34
CA THR A 3 8.43 13.49 10.57
C THR A 3 7.36 13.25 9.52
N TYR A 4 7.80 12.98 8.30
CA TYR A 4 6.98 12.66 7.14
C TYR A 4 7.09 11.17 6.85
N TYR A 5 5.97 10.56 6.49
CA TYR A 5 5.88 9.13 6.20
C TYR A 5 5.42 8.92 4.76
N LYS A 6 6.07 8.01 4.05
CA LYS A 6 5.60 7.50 2.75
C LYS A 6 5.50 5.99 2.84
N THR A 7 4.47 5.45 2.23
CA THR A 7 4.27 4.02 2.10
C THR A 7 4.13 3.68 0.61
N GLU A 8 4.77 2.61 0.17
CA GLU A 8 4.63 2.07 -1.18
C GLU A 8 4.20 0.61 -1.11
N TYR A 9 3.23 0.24 -1.97
CA TYR A 9 2.81 -1.13 -2.19
C TYR A 9 3.11 -1.51 -3.64
N ILE A 10 3.87 -2.59 -3.84
CA ILE A 10 4.28 -3.09 -5.15
C ILE A 10 3.61 -4.45 -5.35
N PHE A 11 2.56 -4.49 -6.17
CA PHE A 11 1.80 -5.69 -6.47
C PHE A 11 2.38 -6.40 -7.71
N ASN A 12 2.82 -7.64 -7.52
CA ASN A 12 3.38 -8.46 -8.59
C ASN A 12 2.31 -9.36 -9.20
N ALA A 13 2.42 -9.62 -10.51
CA ALA A 13 1.45 -10.46 -11.24
C ALA A 13 1.32 -11.90 -10.71
N ASN A 14 2.29 -12.38 -9.91
CA ASN A 14 2.27 -13.70 -9.29
C ASN A 14 1.48 -13.75 -7.95
N GLY A 15 0.79 -12.67 -7.56
CA GLY A 15 0.01 -12.62 -6.32
C GLY A 15 0.84 -12.27 -5.08
N THR A 16 2.06 -11.79 -5.23
CA THR A 16 2.87 -11.26 -4.12
C THR A 16 2.80 -9.74 -4.05
N VAL A 17 2.92 -9.19 -2.85
CA VAL A 17 3.00 -7.74 -2.62
C VAL A 17 4.22 -7.41 -1.78
N ILE A 18 4.92 -6.33 -2.12
CA ILE A 18 5.99 -5.76 -1.31
C ILE A 18 5.50 -4.45 -0.71
N TYR A 19 5.64 -4.31 0.60
CA TYR A 19 5.38 -3.11 1.36
C TYR A 19 6.70 -2.43 1.71
N LYS A 20 6.78 -1.12 1.47
CA LYS A 20 7.94 -0.30 1.87
C LYS A 20 7.48 0.91 2.65
N ARG A 21 8.06 1.12 3.82
CA ARG A 21 7.87 2.33 4.63
C ARG A 21 9.10 3.21 4.52
N TYR A 22 8.88 4.51 4.38
CA TYR A 22 9.92 5.52 4.32
C TYR A 22 9.61 6.60 5.35
N GLU A 23 10.66 7.10 5.99
CA GLU A 23 10.57 8.18 6.96
C GLU A 23 11.57 9.28 6.59
N SER A 24 11.17 10.53 6.79
CA SER A 24 12.03 11.68 6.51
C SER A 24 11.69 12.83 7.45
N ASN A 25 12.71 13.57 7.87
CA ASN A 25 12.53 14.82 8.62
C ASN A 25 12.49 16.04 7.68
N THR A 26 12.78 15.86 6.40
CA THR A 26 12.84 16.95 5.39
C THR A 26 11.78 16.80 4.29
N GLY A 27 11.06 15.68 4.26
CA GLY A 27 10.12 15.33 3.18
C GLY A 27 10.80 14.76 1.94
N THR A 28 12.13 14.66 1.91
CA THR A 28 12.87 13.91 0.87
C THR A 28 13.09 12.48 1.35
N TYR A 29 12.66 11.50 0.56
CA TYR A 29 12.75 10.07 0.90
C TYR A 29 13.91 9.41 0.17
N ASN A 30 14.80 8.75 0.92
CA ASN A 30 15.89 7.93 0.40
C ASN A 30 15.46 6.46 0.39
N ASP A 31 16.21 5.61 1.10
CA ASP A 31 15.91 4.19 1.27
C ASP A 31 14.74 3.98 2.24
N PRO A 32 14.00 2.86 2.07
CA PRO A 32 12.96 2.50 3.00
C PRO A 32 13.55 2.17 4.37
N THR A 33 12.88 2.61 5.43
CA THR A 33 13.21 2.26 6.81
C THR A 33 12.74 0.85 7.17
N SER A 34 11.70 0.35 6.49
CA SER A 34 11.29 -1.05 6.57
C SER A 34 10.78 -1.57 5.23
N THR A 35 10.97 -2.87 4.99
CA THR A 35 10.45 -3.59 3.83
C THR A 35 9.86 -4.91 4.29
N ASP A 36 8.62 -5.16 3.90
CA ASP A 36 7.89 -6.39 4.19
C ASP A 36 7.33 -6.97 2.89
N SER A 37 7.03 -8.26 2.89
CA SER A 37 6.41 -8.94 1.75
C SER A 37 5.26 -9.81 2.23
N GLY A 38 4.18 -9.84 1.44
CA GLY A 38 3.05 -10.70 1.68
C GLY A 38 2.46 -11.22 0.37
N THR A 39 1.26 -11.76 0.48
CA THR A 39 0.46 -12.22 -0.66
C THR A 39 -0.82 -11.41 -0.78
N TYR A 40 -1.36 -11.33 -1.98
CA TYR A 40 -2.65 -10.69 -2.21
C TYR A 40 -3.50 -11.49 -3.19
N THR A 41 -4.80 -11.39 -3.00
CA THR A 41 -5.80 -11.85 -3.96
C THR A 41 -6.68 -10.69 -4.35
N TYR A 42 -7.07 -10.62 -5.61
CA TYR A 42 -8.02 -9.63 -6.10
C TYR A 42 -9.18 -10.33 -6.78
N SER A 43 -10.39 -10.10 -6.25
CA SER A 43 -11.61 -10.68 -6.78
C SER A 43 -12.77 -9.73 -6.56
N ASN A 44 -13.61 -9.56 -7.58
CA ASN A 44 -14.85 -8.78 -7.50
C ASN A 44 -14.68 -7.35 -6.91
N GLY A 45 -13.60 -6.65 -7.27
CA GLY A 45 -13.33 -5.28 -6.78
C GLY A 45 -12.75 -5.19 -5.36
N THR A 46 -12.58 -6.33 -4.67
CA THR A 46 -11.96 -6.41 -3.35
C THR A 46 -10.59 -7.03 -3.45
N MET A 47 -9.62 -6.44 -2.78
CA MET A 47 -8.32 -7.05 -2.55
C MET A 47 -8.17 -7.48 -1.09
N THR A 48 -7.76 -8.72 -0.90
CA THR A 48 -7.36 -9.23 0.39
C THR A 48 -5.85 -9.34 0.40
N VAL A 49 -5.21 -8.70 1.38
CA VAL A 49 -3.77 -8.81 1.60
C VAL A 49 -3.53 -9.65 2.86
N THR A 50 -2.58 -10.56 2.77
CA THR A 50 -2.20 -11.48 3.84
C THR A 50 -0.70 -11.46 4.01
N ASP A 51 -0.26 -11.54 5.26
CA ASP A 51 1.14 -11.80 5.62
C ASP A 51 2.11 -10.62 5.44
N MET A 52 1.62 -9.38 5.59
CA MET A 52 2.50 -8.26 5.93
C MET A 52 2.48 -8.16 7.46
N GLN A 53 3.63 -8.18 8.14
CA GLN A 53 3.77 -8.39 9.61
C GLN A 53 2.83 -7.56 10.52
N GLU A 54 2.19 -6.50 10.02
CA GLU A 54 1.21 -5.68 10.78
C GLU A 54 -0.10 -5.36 10.04
N ASN A 55 -0.38 -5.89 8.83
CA ASN A 55 -1.53 -5.45 8.03
C ASN A 55 -2.20 -6.58 7.24
N ASN A 56 -2.94 -7.44 7.96
CA ASN A 56 -3.97 -8.27 7.34
C ASN A 56 -5.24 -7.43 7.18
N GLY A 57 -5.76 -7.34 5.96
CA GLY A 57 -6.93 -6.49 5.70
C GLY A 57 -7.58 -6.74 4.34
N ALA A 58 -8.88 -6.45 4.27
CA ALA A 58 -9.64 -6.38 3.03
C ALA A 58 -9.83 -4.92 2.64
N TYR A 59 -9.45 -4.58 1.41
CA TYR A 59 -9.50 -3.23 0.88
C TYR A 59 -10.33 -3.19 -0.40
N LYS A 60 -11.20 -2.18 -0.52
CA LYS A 60 -11.77 -1.82 -1.82
C LYS A 60 -10.70 -1.13 -2.64
N ILE A 61 -10.53 -1.61 -3.87
CA ILE A 61 -9.63 -1.01 -4.84
C ILE A 61 -10.41 -0.15 -5.82
N SER A 62 -9.94 1.08 -6.03
CA SER A 62 -10.25 1.83 -7.24
C SER A 62 -8.96 2.18 -7.97
N ILE A 63 -8.90 1.87 -9.27
CA ILE A 63 -7.81 2.28 -10.14
C ILE A 63 -8.28 3.49 -10.95
N LEU A 64 -7.78 4.68 -10.62
CA LEU A 64 -8.11 5.90 -11.37
C LEU A 64 -7.06 6.16 -12.45
N ASN A 65 -7.50 6.34 -13.69
CA ASN A 65 -6.66 6.66 -14.86
C ASN A 65 -5.45 5.73 -15.03
N ASN A 66 -5.59 4.45 -14.68
CA ASN A 66 -4.50 3.46 -14.65
C ASN A 66 -3.29 3.87 -13.79
N LYS A 67 -3.42 4.90 -12.95
CA LYS A 67 -2.32 5.57 -12.27
C LYS A 67 -2.46 5.60 -10.75
N TYR A 68 -3.67 5.68 -10.22
CA TYR A 68 -3.86 5.74 -8.77
C TYR A 68 -4.50 4.47 -8.27
N LEU A 69 -3.82 3.77 -7.37
CA LEU A 69 -4.43 2.72 -6.58
C LEU A 69 -4.99 3.34 -5.30
N ILE A 70 -6.31 3.34 -5.18
CA ILE A 70 -7.01 3.80 -3.97
C ILE A 70 -7.39 2.56 -3.17
N LEU A 71 -6.83 2.42 -1.96
CA LEU A 71 -7.18 1.39 -0.99
C LEU A 71 -8.08 2.01 0.07
N GLY A 72 -9.37 1.70 0.03
CA GLY A 72 -10.31 2.02 1.11
C GLY A 72 -10.51 0.82 2.02
N ASN A 73 -10.39 0.99 3.34
CA ASN A 73 -10.82 -0.03 4.28
C ASN A 73 -12.36 -0.05 4.32
N GLU A 74 -13.00 -1.22 4.17
CA GLU A 74 -14.46 -1.32 4.20
C GLU A 74 -15.10 -0.88 5.52
N THR A 75 -14.31 -0.83 6.61
CA THR A 75 -14.76 -0.43 7.95
C THR A 75 -14.37 1.01 8.34
N SER A 76 -13.63 1.74 7.49
CA SER A 76 -13.18 3.10 7.76
C SER A 76 -13.47 4.05 6.59
N PRO A 77 -13.93 5.28 6.82
CA PRO A 77 -14.09 6.28 5.77
C PRO A 77 -12.75 6.82 5.22
N SER A 78 -11.61 6.39 5.76
CA SER A 78 -10.28 6.76 5.27
C SER A 78 -9.78 5.82 4.17
N PHE A 79 -9.10 6.39 3.17
CA PHE A 79 -8.44 5.65 2.10
C PHE A 79 -7.00 6.11 1.92
N TRP A 80 -6.14 5.21 1.46
CA TRP A 80 -4.79 5.54 1.00
C TRP A 80 -4.77 5.56 -0.52
N ALA A 81 -4.15 6.59 -1.11
CA ALA A 81 -3.96 6.69 -2.56
C ALA A 81 -2.48 6.55 -2.88
N TYR A 82 -2.13 5.57 -3.72
CA TYR A 82 -0.77 5.32 -4.17
C TYR A 82 -0.63 5.66 -5.66
N LEU A 83 0.49 6.28 -6.04
CA LEU A 83 0.86 6.42 -7.45
C LEU A 83 1.47 5.12 -7.96
N LYS A 84 0.91 4.60 -9.05
CA LYS A 84 1.54 3.61 -9.91
C LYS A 84 2.65 4.32 -10.70
N GLN A 85 3.89 3.89 -10.52
CA GLN A 85 4.99 4.22 -11.44
C GLN A 85 4.91 3.36 -12.69
#